data_AF-A0A0V0T4T6-F1
#
_entry.id   AF-A0A0V0T4T6-F1
#
_cell.length_a   1.000
_cell.length_b   1.000
_cell.length_c   1.000
_cell.angle_alpha   90.00
_cell.angle_beta   90.00
_cell.angle_gamma   90.00
#
_symmetry.space_group_name_H-M   'P 1'
#
loop_
_entity.id
_entity.type
_entity.pdbx_description
1 polymer ?
#
loop_
_entity_poly.entity_id
_entity_poly.type
_entity_poly.pdbx_seq_one_letter_code
_entity_poly.pdbx_strand_id
1 'polypeptide(L)'
;LKLGKSIKMKFTAVVCILILLKTSTAQVATCKNDRDEDTDWFFVYKPPNALNSKIIQSGPNPVWAASAQTIDQAAVHSIFRTMASFVAEHMDIKVLAYSDNPPNMPPQTVNSKAKGVLLIDNRETDAAAWFVHTVPKFLAYRGPYSWPASETAKGHMFLCVSFTEAHLNSVGMKTGLSL
;
A
#
# COMPACT_ATOMS: atom_id res chain seq x y z
N LEU A 1 -30.19 8.59 -41.91
CA LEU A 1 -29.25 7.50 -41.54
C LEU A 1 -27.82 7.98 -41.24
N LYS A 2 -27.22 8.92 -41.99
CA LYS A 2 -25.85 9.42 -41.72
C LYS A 2 -25.70 10.23 -40.41
N LEU A 3 -26.72 10.99 -40.03
CA LEU A 3 -26.67 11.87 -38.84
C LEU A 3 -26.64 11.10 -37.50
N GLY A 4 -27.42 10.02 -37.38
CA GLY A 4 -27.46 9.17 -36.16
C GLY A 4 -26.19 8.34 -35.93
N LYS A 5 -25.44 8.02 -37.00
CA LYS A 5 -24.16 7.29 -36.90
C LYS A 5 -23.04 8.20 -36.38
N SER A 6 -23.06 9.48 -36.76
CA SER A 6 -22.13 10.51 -36.27
C SER A 6 -22.34 10.83 -34.78
N ILE A 7 -23.61 10.89 -34.34
CA ILE A 7 -23.96 11.14 -32.92
C ILE A 7 -23.54 9.97 -32.04
N LYS A 8 -23.80 8.71 -32.45
CA LYS A 8 -23.34 7.52 -31.71
C LYS A 8 -21.82 7.47 -31.53
N MET A 9 -21.05 7.78 -32.59
CA MET A 9 -19.58 7.76 -32.57
C MET A 9 -18.99 8.82 -31.63
N LYS A 10 -19.59 10.02 -31.59
CA LYS A 10 -19.19 11.08 -30.65
C LYS A 10 -19.49 10.71 -29.20
N PHE A 11 -20.64 10.06 -28.95
CA PHE A 11 -21.02 9.62 -27.60
C PHE A 11 -20.09 8.52 -27.06
N THR A 12 -19.73 7.54 -27.90
CA THR A 12 -18.76 6.50 -27.53
C THR A 12 -17.37 7.08 -27.25
N ALA A 13 -16.91 8.05 -28.05
CA ALA A 13 -15.63 8.72 -27.82
C ALA A 13 -15.60 9.49 -26.49
N VAL A 14 -16.68 10.22 -26.16
CA VAL A 14 -16.80 10.95 -24.88
C VAL A 14 -16.82 9.98 -23.70
N VAL A 15 -17.55 8.87 -23.80
CA VAL A 15 -17.56 7.83 -22.75
C VAL A 15 -16.18 7.20 -22.58
N CYS A 16 -15.47 6.88 -23.67
CA CYS A 16 -14.10 6.37 -23.60
C CYS A 16 -13.13 7.39 -22.97
N ILE A 17 -13.24 8.68 -23.31
CA ILE A 17 -12.42 9.76 -22.73
C ILE A 17 -12.69 9.89 -21.22
N LEU A 18 -13.95 9.83 -20.79
CA LEU A 18 -14.31 9.86 -19.37
C LEU A 18 -13.82 8.63 -18.60
N ILE A 19 -13.82 7.45 -19.22
CA ILE A 19 -13.24 6.22 -18.65
C ILE A 19 -11.72 6.35 -18.53
N LEU A 20 -11.04 6.86 -19.56
CA LEU A 20 -9.59 7.09 -19.56
C LEU A 20 -9.17 8.16 -18.54
N LEU A 21 -9.97 9.22 -18.36
CA LEU A 21 -9.75 10.25 -17.34
C LEU A 21 -9.94 9.71 -15.91
N LYS A 22 -10.91 8.82 -15.68
CA LYS A 22 -11.08 8.14 -14.38
C LYS A 22 -9.94 7.20 -14.03
N THR A 23 -9.22 6.66 -15.03
CA THR A 23 -8.05 5.80 -14.81
C THR A 23 -6.74 6.56 -14.62
N SER A 24 -6.74 7.88 -14.79
CA SER A 24 -5.59 8.74 -14.49
C SER A 24 -5.69 9.30 -13.07
N THR A 25 -5.86 8.42 -12.09
CA THR A 25 -5.59 8.81 -10.70
C THR A 25 -4.08 8.82 -10.52
N ALA A 26 -3.51 10.01 -10.32
CA ALA A 26 -2.17 10.13 -9.78
C ALA A 26 -2.09 9.26 -8.51
N GLN A 27 -1.21 8.25 -8.49
CA GLN A 27 -0.96 7.48 -7.28
C GLN A 27 -0.27 8.42 -6.29
N VAL A 28 -0.83 8.56 -5.09
CA VAL A 28 -0.25 9.36 -3.99
C VAL A 28 0.28 8.39 -2.94
N ALA A 29 1.42 8.71 -2.32
CA ALA A 29 1.99 7.92 -1.23
C ALA A 29 1.17 8.10 0.05
N THR A 30 0.04 7.41 0.15
CA THR A 30 -0.89 7.49 1.28
C THR A 30 -1.41 6.10 1.61
N CYS A 31 -1.69 5.84 2.89
CA CYS A 31 -2.35 4.61 3.32
C CYS A 31 -3.75 4.52 2.70
N LYS A 32 -4.06 3.34 2.16
CA LYS A 32 -5.36 3.04 1.56
C LYS A 32 -6.12 2.02 2.39
N ASN A 33 -7.39 2.28 2.65
CA ASN A 33 -8.27 1.28 3.25
C ASN A 33 -8.79 0.26 2.22
N ASP A 34 -9.56 -0.74 2.66
CA ASP A 34 -10.10 -1.78 1.78
C ASP A 34 -11.02 -1.25 0.66
N ARG A 35 -11.59 -0.05 0.84
CA ARG A 35 -12.44 0.64 -0.15
C ARG A 35 -11.66 1.53 -1.11
N ASP A 36 -10.32 1.53 -1.05
CA ASP A 36 -9.43 2.39 -1.83
C ASP A 36 -9.45 3.88 -1.42
N GLU A 37 -10.02 4.18 -0.26
CA GLU A 37 -10.08 5.53 0.28
C GLU A 37 -8.79 5.81 1.07
N ASP A 38 -8.33 7.06 1.00
CA ASP A 38 -7.20 7.53 1.80
C ASP A 38 -7.55 7.51 3.28
N THR A 39 -6.59 7.10 4.11
CA THR A 39 -6.70 7.10 5.57
C THR A 39 -5.41 7.59 6.20
N ASP A 40 -5.51 8.25 7.35
CA ASP A 40 -4.33 8.77 8.06
C ASP A 40 -3.49 7.62 8.62
N TRP A 41 -4.14 6.54 9.05
CA TRP A 41 -3.48 5.35 9.55
C TRP A 41 -4.43 4.16 9.53
N PHE A 42 -3.87 2.97 9.40
CA PHE A 42 -4.58 1.74 9.72
C PHE A 42 -3.67 0.73 10.40
N PHE A 43 -4.31 -0.19 11.13
CA PHE A 43 -3.66 -1.36 11.68
C PHE A 43 -4.40 -2.61 11.20
N VAL A 44 -3.65 -3.59 10.71
CA VAL A 44 -4.17 -4.91 10.34
C VAL A 44 -3.61 -5.95 11.28
N TYR A 45 -4.47 -6.78 11.84
CA TYR A 45 -4.09 -7.95 12.62
C TYR A 45 -4.56 -9.23 11.93
N LYS A 46 -3.61 -10.14 11.69
CA LYS A 46 -3.84 -11.47 11.18
C LYS A 46 -3.53 -12.49 12.29
N PRO A 47 -4.53 -13.24 12.80
CA PRO A 47 -4.30 -14.21 13.87
C PRO A 47 -3.52 -15.45 13.39
N PRO A 48 -2.93 -16.22 14.33
CA PRO A 48 -2.36 -17.53 14.03
C PRO A 48 -3.38 -18.49 13.39
N ASN A 49 -2.91 -19.33 12.47
CA ASN A 49 -3.72 -20.38 11.81
C ASN A 49 -4.96 -19.90 11.06
N ALA A 50 -4.99 -18.64 10.64
CA ALA A 50 -6.07 -18.07 9.82
C ALA A 50 -5.50 -17.23 8.68
N LEU A 51 -6.25 -17.05 7.59
CA LEU A 51 -5.93 -16.06 6.56
C LEU A 51 -6.82 -14.82 6.66
N ASN A 52 -7.97 -14.93 7.33
CA ASN A 52 -8.83 -13.80 7.64
C ASN A 52 -8.12 -12.84 8.60
N SER A 53 -8.03 -11.58 8.21
CA SER A 53 -7.49 -10.49 9.02
C SER A 53 -8.61 -9.57 9.51
N LYS A 54 -8.26 -8.74 10.49
CA LYS A 54 -9.08 -7.61 10.94
C LYS A 54 -8.34 -6.31 10.70
N ILE A 55 -9.07 -5.25 10.43
CA ILE A 55 -8.56 -3.90 10.23
C ILE A 55 -9.23 -2.93 11.20
N ILE A 56 -8.45 -1.98 11.73
CA ILE A 56 -8.91 -0.76 12.39
C ILE A 56 -8.19 0.41 11.73
N GLN A 57 -8.87 1.54 11.53
CA GLN A 57 -8.34 2.65 10.74
C GLN A 57 -8.80 4.00 11.28
N SER A 58 -8.16 5.07 10.80
CA SER A 58 -8.51 6.43 11.20
C SER A 58 -9.98 6.75 10.92
N GLY A 59 -10.58 7.52 11.82
CA GLY A 59 -11.98 7.90 11.79
C GLY A 59 -12.46 8.39 13.16
N PRO A 60 -13.69 8.91 13.26
CA PRO A 60 -14.21 9.50 14.50
C PRO A 60 -14.36 8.50 15.65
N ASN A 61 -14.68 7.23 15.34
CA ASN A 61 -14.78 6.15 16.31
C ASN A 61 -14.18 4.85 15.71
N PRO A 62 -12.85 4.69 15.72
CA PRO A 62 -12.20 3.52 15.13
C PRO A 62 -12.64 2.23 15.81
N VAL A 63 -13.16 1.29 15.02
CA VAL A 63 -13.55 -0.04 15.48
C VAL A 63 -12.91 -1.10 14.62
N TRP A 64 -12.60 -2.24 15.22
CA TRP A 64 -12.11 -3.40 14.49
C TRP A 64 -13.22 -3.98 13.61
N ALA A 65 -12.93 -4.13 12.33
CA ALA A 65 -13.78 -4.81 11.36
C ALA A 65 -13.02 -5.97 10.72
N ALA A 66 -13.75 -6.91 10.10
CA ALA A 66 -13.11 -7.89 9.22
C ALA A 66 -12.53 -7.16 8.01
N SER A 67 -11.33 -7.55 7.58
CA SER A 67 -10.79 -7.09 6.30
C SER A 67 -11.63 -7.64 5.15
N ALA A 68 -11.69 -6.91 4.04
CA ALA A 68 -12.54 -7.23 2.90
C ALA A 68 -12.16 -8.54 2.19
N GLN A 69 -10.90 -8.96 2.31
CA GLN A 69 -10.36 -10.21 1.77
C GLN A 69 -9.35 -10.82 2.74
N THR A 70 -9.01 -12.09 2.54
CA THR A 70 -7.95 -12.75 3.28
C THR A 70 -6.58 -12.17 2.93
N ILE A 71 -5.63 -12.26 3.87
CA ILE A 71 -4.30 -11.64 3.79
C ILE A 71 -3.48 -12.11 2.58
N ASP A 72 -3.78 -13.28 2.03
CA ASP A 72 -3.11 -13.89 0.88
C ASP A 72 -3.68 -13.45 -0.47
N GLN A 73 -4.76 -12.66 -0.47
CA GLN A 73 -5.41 -12.15 -1.67
C GLN A 73 -5.07 -10.68 -1.87
N ALA A 74 -4.55 -10.36 -3.06
CA ALA A 74 -4.18 -8.99 -3.42
C ALA A 74 -5.42 -8.10 -3.59
N ALA A 75 -6.47 -8.62 -4.24
CA ALA A 75 -7.63 -7.82 -4.61
C ALA A 75 -8.26 -7.20 -3.36
N VAL A 76 -8.45 -5.87 -3.39
CA VAL A 76 -9.25 -5.11 -2.41
C VAL A 76 -8.64 -4.99 -1.00
N HIS A 77 -7.61 -5.74 -0.62
CA HIS A 77 -7.00 -5.62 0.72
C HIS A 77 -6.18 -4.32 0.87
N SER A 78 -6.36 -3.60 1.98
CA SER A 78 -5.67 -2.34 2.35
C SER A 78 -4.15 -2.38 2.19
N ILE A 79 -3.52 -3.49 2.58
CA ILE A 79 -2.07 -3.71 2.43
C ILE A 79 -1.68 -3.68 0.95
N PHE A 80 -2.38 -4.41 0.09
CA PHE A 80 -2.08 -4.41 -1.34
C PHE A 80 -2.30 -3.03 -1.97
N ARG A 81 -3.41 -2.38 -1.63
CA ARG A 81 -3.74 -1.03 -2.15
C ARG A 81 -2.68 0.01 -1.77
N THR A 82 -2.26 0.00 -0.51
CA THR A 82 -1.20 0.87 -0.01
C THR A 82 0.14 0.57 -0.69
N MET A 83 0.44 -0.71 -0.91
CA MET A 83 1.70 -1.17 -1.49
C MET A 83 1.68 -1.26 -3.02
N ALA A 84 0.65 -0.71 -3.69
CA ALA A 84 0.51 -0.78 -5.15
C ALA A 84 1.76 -0.24 -5.87
N SER A 85 2.31 0.89 -5.40
CA SER A 85 3.51 1.51 -5.95
C SER A 85 4.83 0.82 -5.59
N PHE A 86 4.79 -0.11 -4.65
CA PHE A 86 5.92 -0.96 -4.29
C PHE A 86 5.99 -2.22 -5.17
N VAL A 87 4.83 -2.77 -5.55
CA VAL A 87 4.72 -3.97 -6.40
C VAL A 87 4.76 -3.64 -7.89
N ALA A 88 4.25 -2.47 -8.29
CA ALA A 88 4.34 -1.92 -9.64
C ALA A 88 5.02 -0.56 -9.56
N GLU A 89 6.00 -0.29 -10.43
CA GLU A 89 6.71 0.99 -10.40
C GLU A 89 5.80 2.15 -10.80
N HIS A 90 5.83 3.22 -10.01
CA HIS A 90 5.27 4.52 -10.34
C HIS A 90 6.40 5.56 -10.31
N MET A 91 6.53 6.34 -11.39
CA MET A 91 7.65 7.29 -11.57
C MET A 91 7.74 8.35 -10.47
N ASP A 92 6.60 8.70 -9.90
CA ASP A 92 6.45 9.75 -8.89
C ASP A 92 6.66 9.23 -7.45
N ILE A 93 6.83 7.91 -7.25
CA ILE A 93 6.96 7.33 -5.91
C ILE A 93 8.39 6.83 -5.69
N LYS A 94 9.07 7.36 -4.67
CA LYS A 94 10.33 6.83 -4.15
C LYS A 94 10.06 5.83 -3.03
N VAL A 95 10.91 4.82 -2.97
CA VAL A 95 10.75 3.67 -2.08
C VAL A 95 12.02 3.45 -1.28
N LEU A 96 11.88 3.35 0.04
CA LEU A 96 12.91 2.83 0.93
C LEU A 96 12.35 1.64 1.69
N ALA A 97 12.91 0.45 1.48
CA ALA A 97 12.50 -0.77 2.19
C ALA A 97 13.62 -1.28 3.11
N TYR A 98 13.23 -1.78 4.27
CA TYR A 98 14.16 -2.36 5.25
C TYR A 98 13.57 -3.64 5.84
N SER A 99 14.43 -4.64 6.08
CA SER A 99 14.04 -5.91 6.68
C SER A 99 15.27 -6.71 7.10
N ASP A 100 15.21 -7.43 8.21
CA ASP A 100 16.22 -8.42 8.61
C ASP A 100 16.05 -9.76 7.88
N ASN A 101 14.92 -9.98 7.21
CA ASN A 101 14.65 -11.19 6.43
C ASN A 101 13.83 -10.84 5.17
N PRO A 102 14.42 -10.11 4.20
CA PRO A 102 13.74 -9.70 2.98
C PRO A 102 13.43 -10.89 2.06
N PRO A 103 12.39 -10.79 1.21
CA PRO A 103 12.15 -11.79 0.16
C PRO A 103 13.29 -11.80 -0.86
N ASN A 104 13.53 -12.98 -1.46
CA ASN A 104 14.50 -13.19 -2.54
C ASN A 104 15.97 -12.83 -2.19
N MET A 105 16.27 -12.69 -0.90
CA MET A 105 17.61 -12.42 -0.40
C MET A 105 17.90 -13.29 0.84
N PRO A 106 19.16 -13.56 1.16
CA PRO A 106 19.51 -14.18 2.42
C PRO A 106 19.06 -13.32 3.62
N PRO A 107 18.78 -13.95 4.78
CA PRO A 107 18.59 -13.23 6.03
C PRO A 107 19.79 -12.32 6.31
N GLN A 108 19.51 -11.13 6.81
CA GLN A 108 20.54 -10.12 7.10
C GLN A 108 21.03 -10.30 8.54
N THR A 109 22.34 -10.32 8.74
CA THR A 109 22.95 -10.34 10.08
C THR A 109 22.95 -8.93 10.67
N VAL A 110 21.78 -8.47 11.09
CA VAL A 110 21.55 -7.15 11.70
C VAL A 110 20.91 -7.28 13.08
N ASN A 111 21.18 -6.30 13.96
CA ASN A 111 20.63 -6.28 15.32
C ASN A 111 19.13 -5.93 15.34
N SER A 112 18.66 -5.18 14.35
CA SER A 112 17.24 -4.81 14.24
C SER A 112 16.42 -5.96 13.68
N LYS A 113 15.20 -6.14 14.19
CA LYS A 113 14.18 -7.06 13.64
C LYS A 113 13.06 -6.32 12.91
N ALA A 114 13.22 -5.01 12.74
CA ALA A 114 12.24 -4.15 12.12
C ALA A 114 12.13 -4.43 10.61
N LYS A 115 10.91 -4.35 10.09
CA LYS A 115 10.61 -4.53 8.67
C LYS A 115 9.59 -3.49 8.24
N GLY A 116 9.77 -2.91 7.06
CA GLY A 116 8.83 -1.92 6.57
C GLY A 116 9.28 -1.29 5.26
N VAL A 117 8.41 -0.42 4.78
CA VAL A 117 8.57 0.34 3.55
C VAL A 117 8.15 1.78 3.81
N LEU A 118 8.95 2.71 3.34
CA LEU A 118 8.62 4.11 3.23
C LEU A 118 8.36 4.43 1.76
N LEU A 119 7.15 4.92 1.48
CA LEU A 119 6.73 5.43 0.18
C LEU A 119 6.72 6.96 0.25
N ILE A 120 7.35 7.62 -0.71
CA ILE A 120 7.51 9.08 -0.73
C ILE A 120 7.06 9.58 -2.10
N ASP A 121 6.09 10.49 -2.13
CA ASP A 121 5.60 11.12 -3.36
C ASP A 121 6.46 12.34 -3.69
N ASN A 122 7.33 12.22 -4.68
CA ASN A 122 8.33 13.25 -4.99
C ASN A 122 7.79 14.46 -5.77
N ARG A 123 6.48 14.60 -5.89
CA ARG A 123 5.81 15.77 -6.46
C ARG A 123 5.53 16.81 -5.37
N GLU A 124 5.00 17.97 -5.76
CA GLU A 124 4.59 19.03 -4.82
C GLU A 124 3.33 18.71 -4.00
N THR A 125 3.07 17.42 -3.74
CA THR A 125 1.94 16.93 -2.93
C THR A 125 2.31 16.71 -1.47
N ASP A 126 3.61 16.75 -1.12
CA ASP A 126 4.13 16.60 0.25
C ASP A 126 3.52 15.38 0.96
N ALA A 127 3.43 14.23 0.28
CA ALA A 127 2.72 13.05 0.78
C ALA A 127 3.66 11.86 0.91
N ALA A 128 3.57 11.15 2.03
CA ALA A 128 4.33 9.93 2.22
C ALA A 128 3.62 8.95 3.18
N ALA A 129 3.95 7.67 3.05
CA ALA A 129 3.36 6.59 3.83
C ALA A 129 4.42 5.64 4.39
N TRP A 130 4.37 5.38 5.69
CA TRP A 130 5.23 4.43 6.36
C TRP A 130 4.44 3.17 6.69
N PHE A 131 4.85 2.08 6.06
CA PHE A 131 4.28 0.77 6.23
C PHE A 131 5.22 -0.11 7.05
N VAL A 132 4.77 -0.62 8.18
CA VAL A 132 5.55 -1.48 9.08
C VAL A 132 4.86 -2.82 9.20
N HIS A 133 5.64 -3.92 9.23
CA HIS A 133 5.09 -5.26 9.38
C HIS A 133 6.00 -6.21 10.15
N THR A 134 5.45 -7.37 10.49
CA THR A 134 6.15 -8.43 11.22
C THR A 134 6.48 -9.67 10.38
N VAL A 135 5.99 -9.72 9.15
CA VAL A 135 6.10 -10.91 8.27
C VAL A 135 7.50 -11.02 7.65
N PRO A 136 8.27 -12.09 7.89
CA PRO A 136 9.50 -12.35 7.15
C PRO A 136 9.21 -12.73 5.70
N LYS A 137 10.13 -12.44 4.78
CA LYS A 137 10.02 -12.75 3.33
C LYS A 137 8.79 -12.13 2.65
N PHE A 138 8.26 -11.06 3.21
CA PHE A 138 7.17 -10.24 2.68
C PHE A 138 7.67 -8.80 2.59
N LEU A 139 7.36 -7.98 1.60
CA LEU A 139 6.78 -8.18 0.27
C LEU A 139 7.90 -7.96 -0.76
N ALA A 140 7.86 -8.59 -1.93
CA ALA A 140 8.93 -8.44 -2.92
C ALA A 140 8.80 -7.10 -3.69
N TYR A 141 9.85 -6.29 -3.67
CA TYR A 141 9.89 -5.05 -4.46
C TYR A 141 9.80 -5.38 -5.95
N ARG A 142 8.87 -4.74 -6.66
CA ARG A 142 8.54 -5.03 -8.07
C ARG A 142 8.17 -6.50 -8.34
N GLY A 143 7.75 -7.22 -7.31
CA GLY A 143 7.22 -8.57 -7.42
C GLY A 143 5.70 -8.57 -7.28
N PRO A 144 5.03 -9.68 -7.65
CA PRO A 144 3.61 -9.83 -7.37
C PRO A 144 3.38 -9.84 -5.86
N TYR A 145 2.17 -9.43 -5.45
CA TYR A 145 1.72 -9.66 -4.08
C TYR A 145 1.73 -11.16 -3.77
N SER A 146 2.45 -11.53 -2.71
CA SER A 146 2.61 -12.93 -2.33
C SER A 146 2.69 -13.05 -0.82
N TRP A 147 1.89 -13.97 -0.29
CA TRP A 147 1.89 -14.32 1.13
C TRP A 147 2.80 -15.52 1.39
N PRO A 148 3.79 -15.41 2.30
CA PRO A 148 4.64 -16.54 2.64
C PRO A 148 3.87 -17.62 3.40
N ALA A 149 3.68 -18.80 2.80
CA ALA A 149 2.86 -19.88 3.38
C ALA A 149 3.32 -20.34 4.78
N SER A 150 4.62 -20.25 5.08
CA SER A 150 5.17 -20.57 6.42
C SER A 150 4.67 -19.64 7.52
N GLU A 151 4.13 -18.48 7.15
CA GLU A 151 3.64 -17.45 8.06
C GLU A 151 2.13 -17.57 8.32
N THR A 152 1.43 -18.50 7.66
CA THR A 152 0.01 -18.77 7.91
C THR A 152 -0.25 -19.31 9.33
N ALA A 153 0.67 -20.09 9.90
CA ALA A 153 0.53 -20.62 11.26
C ALA A 153 0.77 -19.57 12.36
N LYS A 154 1.30 -18.39 12.04
CA LYS A 154 1.75 -17.38 13.01
C LYS A 154 0.86 -16.14 13.04
N GLY A 155 0.85 -15.40 14.14
CA GLY A 155 0.18 -14.09 14.21
C GLY A 155 1.04 -12.99 13.59
N HIS A 156 0.43 -12.08 12.85
CA HIS A 156 1.13 -10.94 12.25
C HIS A 156 0.34 -9.64 12.40
N MET A 157 1.09 -8.56 12.55
CA MET A 157 0.59 -7.19 12.53
C MET A 157 1.21 -6.37 11.42
N PHE A 158 0.43 -5.40 10.96
CA PHE A 158 0.80 -4.39 9.98
C PHE A 158 0.27 -3.04 10.44
N LEU A 159 1.07 -2.00 10.26
CA LEU A 159 0.71 -0.62 10.54
C LEU A 159 1.04 0.20 9.29
N CYS A 160 0.11 1.04 8.87
CA CYS A 160 0.39 2.11 7.92
C CYS A 160 0.09 3.44 8.58
N VAL A 161 0.98 4.42 8.40
CA VAL A 161 0.77 5.81 8.80
C VAL A 161 1.06 6.70 7.59
N SER A 162 0.11 7.56 7.25
CA SER A 162 0.25 8.63 6.26
C SER A 162 0.77 9.88 6.96
N PHE A 163 1.65 10.61 6.32
CA PHE A 163 2.19 11.87 6.82
C PHE A 163 2.55 12.78 5.66
N THR A 164 2.84 14.02 6.01
CA THR A 164 3.50 14.94 5.09
C THR A 164 5.00 14.67 5.04
N GLU A 165 5.68 14.93 3.92
CA GLU A 165 7.15 14.83 3.84
C GLU A 165 7.83 15.77 4.84
N ALA A 166 7.23 16.93 5.15
CA ALA A 166 7.72 17.80 6.22
C ALA A 166 7.88 17.07 7.57
N HIS A 167 7.00 16.12 7.89
CA HIS A 167 7.12 15.28 9.09
C HIS A 167 8.12 14.13 8.93
N LEU A 168 8.44 13.70 7.70
CA LEU A 168 9.48 12.68 7.46
C LEU A 168 10.87 13.13 7.88
N ASN A 169 11.22 14.38 7.64
CA ASN A 169 12.52 14.91 8.04
C ASN A 169 12.75 14.75 9.55
N SER A 170 11.68 14.84 10.36
CA SER A 170 11.75 14.59 11.81
C SER A 170 11.98 13.12 12.18
N VAL A 171 11.53 12.18 11.36
CA VAL A 171 11.69 10.72 11.55
C VAL A 171 13.07 10.26 11.05
N GLY A 172 13.50 10.76 9.88
CA GLY A 172 14.83 10.49 9.30
C GLY A 172 15.96 10.95 10.21
N MET A 173 15.89 12.19 10.72
CA MET A 173 16.88 12.72 11.65
C MET A 173 17.00 11.91 12.95
N LYS A 174 15.90 11.34 13.45
CA LYS A 174 15.93 10.51 14.67
C LYS A 174 16.43 9.07 14.43
N THR A 175 16.31 8.57 13.21
CA THR A 175 16.71 7.19 12.84
C THR A 175 18.07 7.13 12.14
N GLY A 176 18.71 8.26 11.91
CA GLY A 176 20.00 8.34 11.21
C GLY A 176 19.88 8.14 9.69
N LEU A 177 18.67 8.13 9.14
CA LEU A 177 18.45 8.21 7.70
C LEU A 177 18.50 9.68 7.29
N SER A 178 19.60 10.10 6.67
CA SER A 178 19.57 11.28 5.80
C SER A 178 18.85 10.85 4.52
N LEU A 179 17.62 11.35 4.33
CA LEU A 179 16.90 11.27 3.05
C LEU A 179 17.46 12.31 2.08
#